data_AF-V5GI54-F1
#
_entry.id   AF-V5GI54-F1
#
_cell.length_a   1.000
_cell.length_b   1.000
_cell.length_c   1.000
_cell.angle_alpha   90.00
_cell.angle_beta   90.00
_cell.angle_gamma   90.00
#
_symmetry.space_group_name_H-M   'P 1'
#
loop_
_entity.id
_entity.type
_entity.pdbx_description
1 polymer ?
#
loop_
_entity_poly.entity_id
_entity_poly.type
_entity_poly.pdbx_seq_one_letter_code
_entity_poly.pdbx_strand_id
1 'polypeptide(L)'
;NNGCNGGGLLNSIDFVRTRGVVLEEDYPYSGIAGTCKINGSHSLFRTMGFVILARDEEVIKTVVGTIGPVGVTFKGQSLDSYSGGIYNDPDCQLGQSYSGVIVGYGTS
;
A
#
# COMPACT_ATOMS: atom_id res chain seq x y z
N ASN A 1 2.47 -13.59 -0.56
CA ASN A 1 1.17 -13.02 -0.98
C ASN A 1 0.41 -14.06 -1.79
N ASN A 2 -0.92 -14.01 -1.77
CA ASN A 2 -1.82 -15.04 -2.32
C ASN A 2 -2.63 -14.54 -3.52
N GLY A 3 -2.06 -13.64 -4.33
CA GLY A 3 -2.74 -13.03 -5.47
C GLY A 3 -4.00 -12.27 -5.04
N CYS A 4 -5.13 -12.56 -5.68
CA CYS A 4 -6.43 -11.93 -5.39
C CYS A 4 -6.99 -12.28 -4.01
N ASN A 5 -6.42 -13.26 -3.29
CA ASN A 5 -6.84 -13.66 -1.94
C ASN A 5 -6.10 -12.91 -0.83
N GLY A 6 -5.53 -11.74 -1.16
CA GLY A 6 -4.85 -10.87 -0.21
C GLY A 6 -3.34 -11.11 -0.09
N GLY A 7 -2.71 -10.25 0.71
CA GLY A 7 -1.27 -10.21 0.90
C GLY A 7 -0.87 -9.22 2.00
N GLY A 8 0.41 -9.21 2.33
CA GLY A 8 0.97 -8.29 3.32
C GLY A 8 1.83 -7.22 2.65
N LEU A 9 1.73 -5.98 3.14
CA LEU A 9 2.55 -4.86 2.65
C LEU A 9 4.05 -5.19 2.78
N LEU A 10 4.50 -5.64 3.94
CA LEU A 10 5.91 -5.96 4.20
C LEU A 10 6.45 -7.06 3.27
N ASN A 11 5.65 -8.12 3.03
CA ASN A 11 6.01 -9.18 2.08
C ASN A 11 6.17 -8.63 0.65
N SER A 12 5.35 -7.65 0.28
CA SER A 12 5.39 -7.01 -1.04
C SER A 12 6.66 -6.16 -1.18
N ILE A 13 6.99 -5.35 -0.17
CA ILE A 13 8.20 -4.53 -0.20
C ILE A 13 9.47 -5.41 -0.18
N ASP A 14 9.47 -6.50 0.58
CA ASP A 14 10.59 -7.45 0.56
C ASP A 14 10.76 -8.15 -0.80
N PHE A 15 9.66 -8.47 -1.49
CA PHE A 15 9.70 -8.92 -2.88
C PHE A 15 10.32 -7.86 -3.80
N VAL A 16 9.94 -6.58 -3.67
CA VAL A 16 10.56 -5.50 -4.46
C VAL A 16 12.06 -5.39 -4.18
N ARG A 17 12.48 -5.56 -2.92
CA ARG A 17 13.90 -5.53 -2.53
C ARG A 17 14.70 -6.67 -3.16
N THR A 18 14.15 -7.89 -3.17
CA THR A 18 14.88 -9.11 -3.58
C THR A 18 14.75 -9.44 -5.06
N ARG A 19 13.58 -9.22 -5.65
CA ARG A 19 13.27 -9.55 -7.05
C ARG A 19 13.21 -8.31 -7.94
N GLY A 20 12.68 -7.22 -7.40
CA GLY A 20 12.40 -6.00 -8.14
C GLY A 20 11.00 -5.99 -8.75
N VAL A 21 10.61 -4.83 -9.26
CA VAL A 21 9.36 -4.58 -9.97
C VAL A 21 9.64 -3.92 -11.32
N VAL A 22 8.66 -3.94 -12.21
CA VAL A 22 8.72 -3.34 -13.55
C VAL A 22 7.71 -2.19 -13.65
N LEU A 23 7.75 -1.44 -14.74
CA LEU A 23 6.75 -0.41 -15.00
C LEU A 23 5.40 -1.03 -15.37
N GLU A 24 4.31 -0.30 -15.11
CA GLU A 24 2.95 -0.73 -15.44
C GLU A 24 2.79 -1.02 -16.94
N GLU A 25 3.48 -0.26 -17.80
CA GLU A 25 3.46 -0.47 -19.26
C GLU A 25 4.09 -1.80 -19.69
N ASP A 26 5.07 -2.31 -18.92
CA ASP A 26 5.73 -3.59 -19.18
C ASP A 26 4.93 -4.78 -18.61
N TYR A 27 4.14 -4.54 -17.55
CA TYR A 27 3.31 -5.56 -16.92
C TYR A 27 1.96 -4.98 -16.45
N PRO A 28 1.00 -4.79 -17.36
CA PRO A 28 -0.29 -4.20 -17.02
C PRO A 28 -1.14 -5.05 -16.07
N TYR A 29 -1.90 -4.38 -15.21
CA TYR A 29 -2.83 -5.02 -14.29
C TYR A 29 -3.99 -5.71 -15.00
N SER A 30 -4.23 -6.99 -14.67
CA SER A 30 -5.29 -7.81 -15.28
C SER A 30 -6.49 -8.09 -14.38
N GLY A 31 -6.49 -7.62 -13.12
CA GLY A 31 -7.57 -7.92 -12.16
C GLY A 31 -7.63 -9.37 -11.66
N ILE A 32 -6.77 -10.26 -12.18
CA ILE A 32 -6.75 -11.69 -11.86
C ILE A 32 -5.32 -12.16 -11.60
N ALA A 33 -5.17 -13.12 -10.68
CA ALA A 33 -3.88 -13.76 -10.43
C ALA A 33 -3.46 -14.58 -11.65
N GLY A 34 -2.23 -14.39 -12.11
CA GLY A 34 -1.63 -15.12 -13.22
C GLY A 34 -0.26 -15.69 -12.86
N THR A 35 0.40 -16.28 -13.85
CA THR A 35 1.80 -16.68 -13.71
C THR A 35 2.72 -15.47 -13.82
N CYS A 36 3.88 -15.51 -13.16
CA CYS A 36 4.88 -14.45 -13.25
C CYS A 36 5.44 -14.39 -14.68
N LYS A 37 5.30 -13.23 -15.33
CA LYS A 37 5.79 -12.99 -16.70
C LYS A 37 7.08 -12.18 -16.76
N ILE A 38 7.63 -11.78 -15.60
CA ILE A 38 8.90 -11.05 -15.55
C ILE A 38 10.02 -11.95 -16.07
N ASN A 39 10.78 -11.46 -17.03
CA ASN A 39 11.93 -12.15 -17.61
C ASN A 39 13.13 -11.19 -17.72
N GLY A 40 14.26 -11.68 -18.25
CA GLY A 40 15.52 -10.94 -18.32
C GLY A 40 15.54 -9.70 -19.22
N SER A 41 14.53 -9.47 -20.07
CA SER A 41 14.45 -8.27 -20.90
C SER A 41 13.87 -7.06 -20.19
N HIS A 42 13.26 -7.24 -19.01
CA HIS A 42 12.67 -6.12 -18.28
C HIS A 42 13.70 -5.39 -17.41
N SER A 43 13.56 -4.07 -17.35
CA SER A 43 14.27 -3.25 -16.38
C SER A 43 13.63 -3.42 -15.00
N LEU A 44 14.46 -3.70 -13.98
CA LEU A 44 14.00 -4.01 -12.62
C LEU A 44 14.34 -2.89 -11.65
N PHE A 45 13.31 -2.34 -11.02
CA PHE A 45 13.40 -1.34 -9.96
C PHE A 45 13.34 -2.02 -8.60
N ARG A 46 14.28 -1.67 -7.71
CA ARG A 46 14.38 -2.26 -6.37
C ARG A 46 14.42 -1.18 -5.31
N THR A 47 13.85 -1.48 -4.15
CA THR A 47 14.09 -0.70 -2.94
C THR A 47 15.32 -1.25 -2.21
N MET A 48 16.01 -0.40 -1.45
CA MET A 48 17.06 -0.84 -0.52
C MET A 48 16.48 -1.45 0.75
N GLY A 49 15.24 -1.13 1.11
CA GLY A 49 14.59 -1.61 2.31
C GLY A 49 13.31 -0.86 2.67
N PHE A 50 12.90 -0.98 3.92
CA PHE A 50 11.78 -0.26 4.49
C PHE A 50 12.02 0.02 5.98
N VAL A 51 11.33 1.02 6.49
CA VAL A 51 11.29 1.35 7.92
C VAL A 51 9.85 1.18 8.39
N ILE A 52 9.67 0.60 9.57
CA ILE A 52 8.36 0.50 10.22
C ILE A 52 8.24 1.68 11.18
N LEU A 53 7.21 2.50 10.97
CA LEU A 53 6.92 3.62 11.86
C LEU A 53 6.18 3.11 13.09
N ALA A 54 6.37 3.80 14.21
CA ALA A 54 5.51 3.63 15.37
C ALA A 54 4.05 3.95 15.00
N ARG A 55 3.10 3.34 15.71
CA ARG A 55 1.67 3.67 15.58
C ARG A 55 1.37 4.98 16.32
N ASP A 56 1.95 6.06 15.82
CA ASP A 56 1.91 7.40 16.37
C ASP A 56 1.64 8.39 15.22
N GLU A 57 0.52 9.09 15.28
CA GLU A 57 0.08 9.99 14.21
C GLU A 57 1.01 11.20 14.03
N GLU A 58 1.67 11.69 15.08
CA GLU A 58 2.62 12.80 14.96
C GLU A 58 3.92 12.35 14.29
N VAL A 59 4.38 11.11 14.56
CA VAL A 59 5.50 10.50 13.84
C VAL A 59 5.14 10.31 12.37
N ILE A 60 3.98 9.75 12.07
CA ILE A 60 3.51 9.53 10.69
C ILE A 60 3.38 10.86 9.96
N LYS A 61 2.76 11.87 10.56
CA LYS A 61 2.63 13.22 10.00
C LYS A 61 3.98 13.83 9.69
N THR A 62 4.95 13.73 10.61
CA THR A 62 6.31 14.23 10.40
C THR A 62 6.97 13.55 9.20
N VAL A 63 6.87 12.22 9.10
CA VAL A 63 7.44 11.45 7.98
C VAL A 63 6.77 11.80 6.65
N VAL A 64 5.44 11.89 6.64
CA VAL A 64 4.67 12.26 5.43
C VAL A 64 5.05 13.66 4.95
N GLY A 65 5.21 14.62 5.88
CA GLY A 65 5.53 16.01 5.55
C GLY A 65 6.99 16.26 5.17
N THR A 66 7.93 15.38 5.56
CA THR A 66 9.37 15.61 5.35
C THR A 66 10.04 14.63 4.40
N ILE A 67 9.53 13.41 4.29
CA ILE A 67 10.12 12.34 3.47
C ILE A 67 9.21 12.01 2.28
N GLY A 68 7.91 11.83 2.53
CA GLY A 68 6.94 11.55 1.47
C GLY A 68 5.93 10.46 1.84
N PRO A 69 5.26 9.86 0.83
CA PRO A 69 4.12 8.97 1.07
C PRO A 69 4.44 7.73 1.91
N VAL A 70 3.49 7.33 2.77
CA VAL A 70 3.64 6.18 3.69
C VAL A 70 2.58 5.13 3.41
N GLY A 71 3.00 3.88 3.16
CA GLY A 71 2.08 2.75 3.04
C GLY A 71 1.47 2.37 4.39
N VAL A 72 0.16 2.13 4.41
CA VAL A 72 -0.61 1.85 5.64
C VAL A 72 -1.61 0.72 5.41
N THR A 73 -1.93 0.00 6.49
CA THR A 73 -3.08 -0.90 6.54
C THR A 73 -4.05 -0.39 7.59
N PHE A 74 -5.33 -0.33 7.24
CA PHE A 74 -6.38 0.18 8.12
C PHE A 74 -7.66 -0.63 7.92
N LYS A 75 -8.65 -0.43 8.79
CA LYS A 75 -9.94 -1.11 8.68
C LYS A 75 -11.06 -0.10 8.52
N GLY A 76 -12.12 -0.52 7.84
CA GLY A 76 -13.35 0.26 7.69
C GLY A 76 -14.52 -0.65 7.37
N GLN A 77 -15.63 -0.48 8.08
CA GLN A 77 -16.87 -1.20 7.86
C GLN A 77 -17.70 -0.55 6.74
N SER A 78 -17.63 0.78 6.63
CA SER A 78 -18.40 1.59 5.69
C SER A 78 -17.57 2.21 4.56
N LEU A 79 -16.32 1.77 4.39
CA LEU A 79 -15.40 2.35 3.41
C LEU A 79 -15.84 2.12 1.96
N ASP A 80 -16.43 0.96 1.66
CA ASP A 80 -16.88 0.61 0.31
C ASP A 80 -17.97 1.57 -0.25
N SER A 81 -18.71 2.24 0.65
CA SER A 81 -19.75 3.21 0.29
C SER A 81 -19.35 4.66 0.53
N TYR A 82 -18.11 4.91 0.95
CA TYR A 82 -17.59 6.27 1.14
C TYR A 82 -17.55 7.04 -0.19
N SER A 83 -18.02 8.28 -0.16
CA SER A 83 -18.14 9.12 -1.37
C SER A 83 -17.61 10.55 -1.20
N GLY A 84 -17.30 11.00 0.02
CA GLY A 84 -16.72 12.33 0.24
C GLY A 84 -16.78 12.78 1.70
N GLY A 85 -16.08 13.87 2.00
CA GLY A 85 -15.97 14.45 3.34
C GLY A 85 -14.77 13.92 4.14
N ILE A 86 -14.88 13.93 5.46
CA ILE A 86 -13.92 13.26 6.35
C ILE A 86 -14.52 11.92 6.76
N TYR A 87 -13.87 10.83 6.34
CA TYR A 87 -14.27 9.49 6.75
C TYR A 87 -13.96 9.28 8.24
N ASN A 88 -14.98 8.91 9.02
CA ASN A 88 -14.84 8.51 10.42
C ASN A 88 -15.81 7.36 10.70
N ASP A 89 -15.27 6.23 11.14
CA ASP A 89 -16.01 5.00 11.33
C ASP A 89 -15.82 4.47 12.76
N PRO A 90 -16.81 4.67 13.65
CA PRO A 90 -16.76 4.17 15.04
C PRO A 90 -16.58 2.66 15.14
N ASP A 91 -17.06 1.92 14.13
CA ASP A 91 -17.02 0.45 14.08
C ASP A 91 -15.86 -0.06 13.21
N CYS A 92 -14.86 0.78 12.93
CA CYS A 92 -13.74 0.45 12.06
C CYS A 92 -13.06 -0.89 12.38
N GLN A 93 -13.01 -1.30 13.66
CA GLN A 93 -12.36 -2.56 14.07
C GLN A 93 -13.07 -3.82 13.57
N LEU A 94 -14.38 -3.73 13.31
CA LEU A 94 -15.22 -4.81 12.77
C LEU A 94 -15.14 -4.90 11.23
N GLY A 95 -14.58 -3.86 10.60
CA GLY A 95 -14.47 -3.72 9.16
C GLY A 95 -13.48 -4.63 8.47
N GLN A 96 -13.56 -4.63 7.13
CA GLN A 96 -12.57 -5.25 6.27
C GLN A 96 -11.24 -4.51 6.38
N SER A 97 -10.15 -5.25 6.15
CA SER A 97 -8.81 -4.67 6.12
C SER A 97 -8.47 -4.17 4.72
N TYR A 98 -8.02 -2.93 4.63
CA TYR A 98 -7.57 -2.28 3.40
C TYR A 98 -6.08 -1.95 3.49
N SER A 99 -5.45 -1.84 2.33
CA SER A 99 -4.11 -1.27 2.18
C SER A 99 -4.23 0.04 1.43
N GLY A 100 -3.53 1.07 1.88
CA GLY A 100 -3.54 2.39 1.26
C GLY A 100 -2.21 3.09 1.39
N VAL A 101 -2.17 4.33 0.92
CA VAL A 101 -1.00 5.19 0.99
C VAL A 101 -1.44 6.54 1.53
N ILE A 102 -0.80 6.99 2.61
CA ILE A 102 -0.97 8.34 3.14
C ILE A 102 -0.13 9.26 2.27
N VAL A 103 -0.77 10.17 1.55
CA VAL A 103 -0.14 11.10 0.61
C VAL A 103 -0.01 12.53 1.15
N GLY A 104 -0.64 12.83 2.30
CA GLY A 104 -0.66 14.15 2.91
C GLY A 104 -1.58 14.22 4.12
N TYR A 105 -1.69 15.41 4.69
CA TYR A 105 -2.58 15.74 5.80
C TYR A 105 -3.03 17.20 5.70
N GLY A 106 -4.13 17.54 6.36
CA GLY A 106 -4.70 18.89 6.35
C GLY A 106 -5.83 19.03 7.36
N THR A 107 -6.53 20.15 7.29
CA THR A 107 -7.68 20.48 8.14
C THR A 107 -8.84 20.94 7.27
N SER A 108 -10.07 20.61 7.68
CA SER A 108 -11.33 21.14 7.10
C SER A 108 -11.77 22.43 7.75
#